data_AF-A0A285PDZ8-F1
#
_entry.id   AF-A0A285PDZ8-F1
#
_cell.length_a   1.000
_cell.length_b   1.000
_cell.length_c   1.000
_cell.angle_alpha   90.00
_cell.angle_beta   90.00
_cell.angle_gamma   90.00
#
_symmetry.space_group_name_H-M   'P 1'
#
loop_
_entity.id
_entity.type
_entity.pdbx_description
1 polymer ?
#
loop_
_entity_poly.entity_id
_entity_poly.type
_entity_poly.pdbx_seq_one_letter_code
_entity_poly.pdbx_strand_id
1 'polypeptide(L)'
;MTQITHMSTIKAHTFALAAFGLLALSSPGQTATFESAYAGFCEKMKSCAMAEINKVQGMNEAMKTQATMMIEGMCANVRQDFTSITQHPALEPAAVDCLNSMAALSCEDLSGHQGAQTTPQCTALQTKAEAMGAKFGQ
;
A
#
# COMPACT_ATOMS: atom_id res chain seq x y z
N MET A 1 52.95 -11.48 -19.88
CA MET A 1 53.89 -10.84 -20.82
C MET A 1 53.64 -11.49 -22.18
N THR A 2 52.66 -11.02 -22.92
CA THR A 2 52.82 -10.18 -24.13
C THR A 2 53.59 -10.90 -25.23
N GLN A 3 52.92 -11.25 -26.34
CA GLN A 3 53.40 -11.09 -27.73
C GLN A 3 52.33 -11.66 -28.71
N ILE A 4 51.58 -10.79 -29.41
CA ILE A 4 51.57 -10.49 -30.87
C ILE A 4 51.29 -11.69 -31.80
N THR A 5 50.26 -11.53 -32.64
CA THR A 5 50.28 -11.55 -34.13
C THR A 5 49.20 -12.43 -34.77
N HIS A 6 48.65 -11.87 -35.86
CA HIS A 6 47.99 -12.48 -37.01
C HIS A 6 46.50 -12.20 -37.22
N MET A 7 46.28 -11.34 -38.22
CA MET A 7 45.14 -11.29 -39.13
C MET A 7 44.64 -12.70 -39.46
N SER A 8 43.32 -12.91 -39.40
CA SER A 8 42.61 -13.91 -40.19
C SER A 8 41.16 -13.47 -40.40
N THR A 9 40.87 -13.17 -41.67
CA THR A 9 39.55 -12.86 -42.21
C THR A 9 38.71 -14.13 -42.29
N ILE A 10 37.70 -14.33 -41.42
CA ILE A 10 36.59 -15.27 -41.66
C ILE A 10 35.27 -14.74 -41.07
N LYS A 11 34.45 -14.21 -41.98
CA LYS A 11 33.01 -14.44 -42.17
C LYS A 11 32.20 -15.11 -41.04
N ALA A 12 31.11 -14.42 -40.68
CA ALA A 12 29.88 -14.88 -40.04
C ALA A 12 29.90 -15.14 -38.53
N HIS A 13 28.80 -14.68 -37.93
CA HIS A 13 28.35 -14.79 -36.55
C HIS A 13 28.88 -13.78 -35.53
N THR A 14 27.90 -13.09 -34.94
CA THR A 14 27.92 -12.54 -33.57
C THR A 14 28.98 -11.48 -33.29
N PHE A 15 28.72 -10.25 -33.78
CA PHE A 15 29.23 -9.05 -33.14
C PHE A 15 28.07 -8.31 -32.48
N ALA A 16 27.95 -8.55 -31.17
CA ALA A 16 27.06 -7.85 -30.28
C ALA A 16 27.51 -6.39 -30.15
N LEU A 17 26.81 -5.48 -30.83
CA LEU A 17 26.84 -4.05 -30.58
C LEU A 17 25.93 -3.77 -29.38
N ALA A 18 26.50 -3.82 -28.18
CA ALA A 18 25.87 -3.41 -26.94
C ALA A 18 25.85 -1.88 -26.85
N ALA A 19 24.86 -1.24 -27.48
CA ALA A 19 24.51 0.15 -27.22
C ALA A 19 23.05 0.39 -27.62
N PHE A 20 22.34 1.16 -26.78
CA PHE A 20 20.95 1.62 -26.90
C PHE A 20 19.84 0.67 -26.48
N GLY A 21 19.17 1.05 -25.39
CA GLY A 21 17.84 0.57 -25.05
C GLY A 21 17.63 0.19 -23.60
N LEU A 22 18.11 0.99 -22.63
CA LEU A 22 17.44 1.04 -21.32
C LEU A 22 16.03 1.60 -21.56
N LEU A 23 15.12 0.71 -21.97
CA LEU A 23 13.68 0.90 -21.81
C LEU A 23 13.45 0.93 -20.30
N ALA A 24 13.51 2.13 -19.74
CA ALA A 24 12.87 2.41 -18.47
C ALA A 24 11.41 1.98 -18.62
N LEU A 25 11.09 0.82 -18.05
CA LEU A 25 9.72 0.46 -17.70
C LEU A 25 9.29 1.47 -16.65
N SER A 26 8.94 2.68 -17.08
CA SER A 26 8.04 3.54 -16.33
C SER A 26 6.71 2.81 -16.35
N SER A 27 6.53 1.90 -15.40
CA SER A 27 5.19 1.42 -15.03
C SER A 27 4.30 2.64 -14.97
N PRO A 28 3.17 2.69 -15.70
CA PRO A 28 2.23 3.78 -15.50
C PRO A 28 1.93 3.76 -14.01
N GLY A 29 2.35 4.82 -13.32
CA GLY A 29 2.04 5.01 -11.92
C GLY A 29 0.52 5.00 -11.86
N GLN A 30 -0.05 3.88 -11.45
CA GLN A 30 -1.47 3.77 -11.19
C GLN A 30 -1.73 4.82 -10.13
N THR A 31 -2.34 5.93 -10.54
CA THR A 31 -2.78 6.95 -9.61
C THR A 31 -3.76 6.23 -8.68
N ALA A 32 -3.30 5.93 -7.47
CA ALA A 32 -4.11 5.23 -6.50
C ALA A 32 -5.34 6.09 -6.25
N THR A 33 -6.52 5.56 -6.54
CA THR A 33 -7.78 6.17 -6.17
C THR A 33 -8.04 5.91 -4.70
N PHE A 34 -8.92 6.70 -4.09
CA PHE A 34 -9.39 6.44 -2.73
C PHE A 34 -9.85 4.98 -2.55
N GLU A 35 -10.67 4.46 -3.47
CA GLU A 35 -11.17 3.08 -3.40
C GLU A 35 -10.05 2.04 -3.42
N SER A 36 -9.01 2.24 -4.25
CA SER A 36 -7.87 1.32 -4.30
C SER A 36 -7.00 1.37 -3.04
N ALA A 37 -6.79 2.56 -2.48
CA ALA A 37 -6.02 2.76 -1.25
C ALA A 37 -6.78 2.19 -0.03
N TYR A 38 -8.09 2.41 0.02
CA TYR A 38 -8.98 1.86 1.03
C TYR A 38 -8.99 0.32 1.00
N ALA A 39 -9.16 -0.27 -0.20
CA ALA A 39 -9.12 -1.71 -0.36
C ALA A 39 -7.77 -2.29 0.09
N GLY A 40 -6.65 -1.64 -0.29
CA GLY A 40 -5.32 -2.04 0.15
C GLY A 40 -5.14 -2.01 1.66
N PHE A 41 -5.63 -0.95 2.32
CA PHE A 41 -5.58 -0.84 3.78
C PHE A 41 -6.48 -1.89 4.48
N CYS A 42 -7.70 -2.12 3.98
CA CYS A 42 -8.59 -3.13 4.55
C CYS A 42 -8.00 -4.55 4.44
N GLU A 43 -7.41 -4.90 3.29
CA GLU A 43 -6.74 -6.20 3.13
C GLU A 43 -5.53 -6.33 4.06
N LYS A 44 -4.78 -5.25 4.29
CA LYS A 44 -3.71 -5.23 5.29
C LYS A 44 -4.25 -5.52 6.70
N MET A 45 -5.32 -4.84 7.13
CA MET A 45 -5.95 -5.08 8.43
C MET A 45 -6.40 -6.53 8.57
N LYS A 46 -7.06 -7.07 7.54
CA LYS A 46 -7.53 -8.46 7.50
C LYS A 46 -6.37 -9.44 7.60
N SER A 47 -5.32 -9.24 6.83
CA SER A 47 -4.11 -10.07 6.89
C SER A 47 -3.49 -10.05 8.28
N CYS A 48 -3.39 -8.88 8.92
CA CYS A 48 -2.81 -8.76 10.25
C CYS A 48 -3.66 -9.47 11.31
N ALA A 49 -4.97 -9.24 11.30
CA ALA A 49 -5.87 -9.88 12.26
C ALA A 49 -5.94 -11.40 12.07
N MET A 50 -5.94 -11.89 10.82
CA MET A 50 -5.91 -13.33 10.53
C MET A 50 -4.60 -13.99 10.97
N ALA A 51 -3.46 -13.29 10.85
CA ALA A 51 -2.19 -13.78 11.36
C ALA A 51 -2.23 -14.01 12.88
N GLU A 52 -2.88 -13.12 13.63
CA GLU A 52 -3.06 -13.28 15.08
C GLU A 52 -4.05 -14.39 15.43
N ILE A 53 -5.19 -14.46 14.74
CA ILE A 53 -6.21 -15.50 14.95
C ILE A 53 -5.63 -16.89 14.72
N ASN A 54 -4.77 -17.05 13.72
CA ASN A 54 -4.11 -18.33 13.42
C ASN A 54 -3.08 -18.74 14.49
N LYS A 55 -2.62 -17.82 15.35
CA LYS A 55 -1.76 -18.13 16.50
C LYS A 55 -2.56 -18.62 17.73
N VAL A 56 -3.88 -18.39 17.77
CA VAL A 56 -4.73 -18.77 18.89
C VAL A 56 -5.01 -20.27 18.87
N GLN A 57 -4.59 -20.98 19.91
CA GLN A 57 -4.87 -22.41 20.07
C GLN A 57 -6.37 -22.64 20.30
N GLY A 58 -6.92 -23.70 19.68
CA GLY A 58 -8.34 -24.05 19.79
C GLY A 58 -9.28 -23.22 18.92
N MET A 59 -8.76 -22.33 18.07
CA MET A 59 -9.54 -21.58 17.09
C MET A 59 -10.14 -22.52 16.03
N ASN A 60 -11.47 -22.62 15.97
CA ASN A 60 -12.18 -23.40 14.96
C ASN A 60 -12.68 -22.51 13.79
N GLU A 61 -13.16 -23.13 12.71
CA GLU A 61 -13.60 -22.39 11.52
C GLU A 61 -14.81 -21.48 11.75
N ALA A 62 -15.72 -21.85 12.66
CA ALA A 62 -16.85 -21.00 13.02
C ALA A 62 -16.37 -19.71 13.71
N MET A 63 -15.37 -19.80 14.59
CA MET A 63 -14.77 -18.66 15.27
C MET A 63 -13.98 -17.77 14.30
N LYS A 64 -13.23 -18.36 13.34
CA LYS A 64 -12.55 -17.60 12.28
C LYS A 64 -13.54 -16.82 11.40
N THR A 65 -14.66 -17.44 11.06
CA THR A 65 -15.73 -16.81 10.28
C THR A 65 -16.29 -15.60 11.04
N GLN A 66 -16.57 -15.76 12.33
CA GLN A 66 -17.06 -14.67 13.18
C GLN A 66 -16.04 -13.53 13.30
N ALA A 67 -14.77 -13.84 13.48
CA ALA A 67 -13.71 -12.83 13.54
C ALA A 67 -13.55 -12.09 12.21
N THR A 68 -13.66 -12.79 11.08
CA THR A 68 -13.62 -12.18 9.74
C THR A 68 -14.75 -11.16 9.55
N MET A 69 -15.98 -11.50 9.95
CA MET A 69 -17.11 -10.56 9.89
C MET A 69 -16.88 -9.31 10.76
N MET A 70 -16.24 -9.45 11.93
CA MET A 70 -15.91 -8.29 12.76
C MET A 70 -14.88 -7.37 12.07
N ILE A 71 -13.87 -7.95 11.43
CA ILE A 71 -12.85 -7.19 10.69
C ILE A 71 -13.48 -6.47 9.48
N GLU A 72 -14.38 -7.13 8.75
CA GLU A 72 -15.12 -6.50 7.65
C GLU A 72 -15.95 -5.30 8.14
N GLY A 73 -16.56 -5.42 9.33
CA GLY A 73 -17.22 -4.30 10.00
C GLY A 73 -16.25 -3.15 10.34
N MET A 74 -15.03 -3.45 10.79
CA MET A 74 -14.00 -2.43 11.03
C MET A 74 -13.58 -1.73 9.73
N CYS A 75 -13.40 -2.47 8.63
CA CYS A 75 -13.13 -1.85 7.34
C CYS A 75 -14.28 -0.93 6.90
N ALA A 76 -15.53 -1.32 7.12
CA ALA A 76 -16.68 -0.47 6.79
C ALA A 76 -16.67 0.84 7.60
N ASN A 77 -16.36 0.76 8.89
CA ASN A 77 -16.22 1.95 9.75
C ASN A 77 -15.11 2.88 9.25
N VAL A 78 -13.93 2.34 8.91
CA VAL A 78 -12.86 3.14 8.31
C VAL A 78 -13.34 3.83 7.03
N ARG A 79 -14.05 3.13 6.15
CA ARG A 79 -14.60 3.76 4.94
C ARG A 79 -15.52 4.93 5.27
N GLN A 80 -16.35 4.76 6.29
CA GLN A 80 -17.28 5.78 6.75
C GLN A 80 -16.54 7.02 7.28
N ASP A 81 -15.46 6.84 8.04
CA ASP A 81 -14.64 7.93 8.57
C ASP A 81 -14.05 8.82 7.47
N PHE A 82 -13.75 8.24 6.31
CA PHE A 82 -13.25 8.96 5.14
C PHE A 82 -14.37 9.45 4.21
N THR A 83 -15.63 9.09 4.42
CA THR A 83 -16.72 9.48 3.52
C THR A 83 -16.93 11.01 3.52
N SER A 84 -16.76 11.69 4.65
CA SER A 84 -16.79 13.15 4.72
C SER A 84 -15.69 13.80 3.87
N ILE A 85 -14.51 13.18 3.83
CA ILE A 85 -13.38 13.64 3.02
C ILE A 85 -13.65 13.49 1.52
N THR A 86 -14.26 12.38 1.10
CA THR A 86 -14.57 12.15 -0.32
C THR A 86 -15.57 13.16 -0.90
N GLN A 87 -16.32 13.89 -0.05
CA GLN A 87 -17.17 15.02 -0.47
C GLN A 87 -16.37 16.27 -0.87
N HIS A 88 -15.08 16.31 -0.53
CA HIS A 88 -14.14 17.36 -0.88
C HIS A 88 -13.05 16.77 -1.79
N PRO A 89 -13.19 16.86 -3.13
CA PRO A 89 -12.22 16.28 -4.07
C PRO A 89 -10.78 16.75 -3.86
N ALA A 90 -10.59 17.96 -3.31
CA ALA A 90 -9.28 18.50 -2.96
C ALA A 90 -8.55 17.74 -1.82
N LEU A 91 -9.29 17.00 -0.99
CA LEU A 91 -8.76 16.20 0.11
C LEU A 91 -8.45 14.75 -0.29
N GLU A 92 -8.98 14.28 -1.43
CA GLU A 92 -8.82 12.89 -1.89
C GLU A 92 -7.34 12.45 -1.98
N PRO A 93 -6.40 13.24 -2.54
CA PRO A 93 -4.99 12.83 -2.57
C PRO A 93 -4.40 12.63 -1.18
N ALA A 94 -4.76 13.48 -0.22
CA ALA A 94 -4.28 13.36 1.16
C ALA A 94 -4.91 12.15 1.89
N ALA A 95 -6.14 11.77 1.53
CA ALA A 95 -6.77 10.54 2.01
C ALA A 95 -6.06 9.29 1.49
N VAL A 96 -5.73 9.28 0.19
CA VAL A 96 -4.96 8.21 -0.43
C VAL A 96 -3.59 8.06 0.24
N ASP A 97 -2.88 9.17 0.47
CA ASP A 97 -1.58 9.15 1.13
C ASP A 97 -1.65 8.61 2.57
N CYS A 98 -2.70 8.98 3.32
CA CYS A 98 -2.95 8.49 4.66
C CYS A 98 -3.21 6.97 4.69
N LEU A 99 -4.09 6.46 3.81
CA LEU A 99 -4.39 5.04 3.76
C LEU A 99 -3.18 4.21 3.33
N ASN A 100 -2.40 4.70 2.36
CA ASN A 100 -1.20 4.02 1.90
C ASN A 100 -0.10 3.98 2.99
N SER A 101 0.09 5.07 3.73
CA SER A 101 1.08 5.08 4.81
C SER A 101 0.69 4.16 5.97
N MET A 102 -0.60 4.06 6.28
CA MET A 102 -1.10 3.10 7.26
C MET A 102 -0.94 1.65 6.77
N ALA A 103 -1.23 1.38 5.50
CA ALA A 103 -1.05 0.04 4.92
C ALA A 103 0.41 -0.44 4.92
N ALA A 104 1.37 0.50 4.92
CA ALA A 104 2.80 0.23 4.98
C ALA A 104 3.32 -0.13 6.38
N LEU A 105 2.52 0.07 7.45
CA LEU A 105 2.90 -0.26 8.82
C LEU A 105 3.04 -1.78 9.04
N SER A 106 3.78 -2.17 10.09
CA SER A 106 3.79 -3.57 10.55
C SER A 106 2.46 -3.94 11.20
N CYS A 107 2.19 -5.24 11.36
CA CYS A 107 0.96 -5.67 12.02
C CYS A 107 0.97 -5.36 13.51
N GLU A 108 2.15 -5.34 14.12
CA GLU A 108 2.38 -4.92 15.50
C GLU A 108 2.05 -3.43 15.67
N ASP A 109 2.48 -2.58 14.72
CA ASP A 109 2.20 -1.14 14.75
C ASP A 109 0.73 -0.81 14.47
N LEU A 110 0.02 -1.65 13.70
CA LEU A 110 -1.41 -1.51 13.42
C LEU A 110 -2.32 -2.02 14.55
N SER A 111 -1.87 -3.00 15.34
CA SER A 111 -2.72 -3.72 16.33
C SER A 111 -2.56 -3.24 17.77
N GLY A 112 -1.53 -2.44 18.08
CA GLY A 112 -1.43 -1.76 19.37
C GLY A 112 -2.68 -0.91 19.64
N HIS A 113 -3.14 -0.80 20.89
CA HIS A 113 -4.33 -0.07 21.35
C HIS A 113 -4.32 1.47 21.07
N GLN A 114 -3.45 1.90 20.14
CA GLN A 114 -3.44 3.17 19.43
C GLN A 114 -3.42 2.89 17.91
N GLY A 115 -4.33 2.04 17.38
CA GLY A 115 -4.23 1.42 16.04
C GLY A 115 -4.01 2.36 14.82
N ALA A 116 -3.97 3.66 15.04
CA ALA A 116 -3.39 4.67 14.19
C ALA A 116 -2.69 5.73 15.08
N GLN A 117 -1.41 5.57 15.43
CA GLN A 117 -0.59 6.77 15.62
C GLN A 117 -0.58 7.45 14.25
N THR A 118 -1.50 8.39 14.08
CA THR A 118 -1.82 9.11 12.86
C THR A 118 -0.52 9.39 12.13
N THR A 119 -0.27 8.62 11.06
CA THR A 119 0.96 8.80 10.29
C THR A 119 1.10 10.27 9.90
N PRO A 120 2.29 10.79 9.63
CA PRO A 120 2.44 12.19 9.21
C PRO A 120 1.48 12.58 8.06
N GLN A 121 1.17 11.63 7.16
CA GLN A 121 0.21 11.76 6.07
C GLN A 121 -1.23 11.89 6.57
N CYS A 122 -1.65 11.07 7.53
CA CYS A 122 -2.96 11.17 8.15
C CYS A 122 -3.12 12.45 8.98
N THR A 123 -2.05 12.94 9.62
CA THR A 123 -2.09 14.22 10.35
C THR A 123 -2.22 15.38 9.37
N ALA A 124 -1.48 15.34 8.26
CA ALA A 124 -1.62 16.33 7.20
C ALA A 124 -3.03 16.35 6.60
N LEU A 125 -3.66 15.18 6.43
CA LEU A 125 -5.06 15.08 6.01
C LEU A 125 -5.99 15.71 7.03
N GLN A 126 -5.85 15.37 8.31
CA GLN A 126 -6.66 15.94 9.38
C GLN A 126 -6.57 17.48 9.39
N THR A 127 -5.35 18.04 9.36
CA THR A 127 -5.15 19.49 9.34
C THR A 127 -5.81 20.14 8.12
N LYS A 128 -5.72 19.52 6.94
CA LYS A 128 -6.37 20.02 5.72
C LYS A 128 -7.90 19.94 5.82
N ALA A 129 -8.43 18.84 6.35
CA ALA A 129 -9.87 18.64 6.55
C ALA A 129 -10.43 19.70 7.52
N GLU A 130 -9.77 19.91 8.66
CA GLU A 130 -10.15 20.92 9.65
C GLU A 130 -10.15 22.34 9.07
N ALA A 131 -9.13 22.69 8.28
CA ALA A 131 -9.06 23.99 7.59
C ALA A 131 -10.22 24.20 6.59
N MET A 132 -10.83 23.12 6.10
CA MET A 132 -11.96 23.13 5.18
C MET A 132 -13.32 22.91 5.87
N GLY A 133 -13.34 22.78 7.20
CA GLY A 133 -14.56 22.49 7.96
C GLY A 133 -15.06 21.04 7.85
N ALA A 134 -14.25 20.13 7.29
CA ALA A 134 -14.54 18.70 7.24
C ALA A 134 -14.04 18.01 8.52
N LYS A 135 -14.86 17.13 9.11
CA LYS A 135 -14.46 16.33 10.27
C LYS A 135 -13.89 14.99 9.81
N PHE A 136 -12.71 14.65 10.32
CA PHE A 136 -12.02 13.38 10.08
C PHE A 136 -11.44 12.85 11.41
N GLY A 137 -11.75 11.60 11.77
CA GLY A 137 -11.15 10.92 12.91
C GLY A 137 -11.61 11.36 14.31
N GLN A 138 -12.91 11.65 14.52
CA GLN A 138 -13.50 11.85 15.86
C GLN A 138 -14.37 10.68 16.29
#